data_AF-A0A7G5Z327-F1
#
_entry.id   AF-A0A7G5Z327-F1
#
_cell.length_a   1.000
_cell.length_b   1.000
_cell.length_c   1.000
_cell.angle_alpha   90.00
_cell.angle_beta   90.00
_cell.angle_gamma   90.00
#
_symmetry.space_group_name_H-M   'P 1'
#
loop_
_entity.id
_entity.type
_entity.pdbx_description
1 polymer ?
#
loop_
_entity_poly.entity_id
_entity_poly.type
_entity_poly.pdbx_seq_one_letter_code
_entity_poly.pdbx_strand_id
1 'polypeptide(L)' 'MTGYLVNAKTAVDCLNEAHPEAAAWWREHTPRFLNGKRFFVFDADACELEL' A
#
# COMPACT_ATOMS: atom_id res chain seq x y z
N MET A 1 -15.39 6.32 9.75
CA MET A 1 -14.20 5.57 9.30
C MET A 1 -13.19 6.59 8.84
N THR A 2 -12.12 6.75 9.61
CA THR A 2 -10.96 7.59 9.29
C THR A 2 -9.86 6.67 8.75
N GLY A 3 -9.01 7.19 7.87
CA GLY A 3 -7.96 6.37 7.28
C GLY A 3 -6.88 7.21 6.63
N TYR A 4 -5.70 6.62 6.52
CA TYR A 4 -4.51 7.24 5.96
C TYR A 4 -4.47 7.00 4.45
N LEU A 5 -4.49 8.09 3.69
CA LEU A 5 -4.28 8.04 2.24
C LEU A 5 -2.79 7.94 1.94
N VAL A 6 -2.38 6.81 1.38
CA VAL A 6 -0.99 6.58 0.95
C VAL A 6 -0.98 6.34 -0.54
N ASN A 7 -0.06 7.00 -1.25
CA ASN A 7 0.10 6.77 -2.68
C ASN A 7 0.32 5.28 -2.94
N ALA A 8 -0.45 4.69 -3.84
CA ALA A 8 -0.43 3.24 -4.07
C ALA A 8 0.95 2.74 -4.51
N LYS A 9 1.68 3.55 -5.29
CA LYS A 9 3.06 3.22 -5.69
C LYS A 9 3.98 3.22 -4.47
N THR A 10 3.96 4.29 -3.67
CA THR A 10 4.76 4.40 -2.45
C THR A 10 4.47 3.25 -1.48
N ALA A 11 3.20 2.90 -1.28
CA ALA A 11 2.82 1.79 -0.41
C ALA A 11 3.39 0.46 -0.87
N VAL A 12 3.38 0.16 -2.18
CA VAL A 12 3.98 -1.07 -2.73
C VAL A 12 5.51 -1.03 -2.66
N ASP A 13 6.12 0.16 -2.81
CA ASP A 13 7.57 0.31 -2.63
C ASP A 13 7.97 0.07 -1.16
N CYS A 14 7.22 0.57 -0.18
CA CYS A 14 7.41 0.22 1.24
C CYS A 14 7.15 -1.27 1.50
N LEU A 15 6.10 -1.85 0.92
CA LEU A 15 5.81 -3.28 1.04
C LEU A 15 6.97 -4.14 0.54
N ASN A 16 7.70 -3.69 -0.47
CA ASN A 16 8.85 -4.40 -1.02
C ASN A 16 10.00 -4.55 -0.02
N GLU A 17 10.13 -3.64 0.94
CA GLU A 17 11.18 -3.70 1.98
C GLU A 17 10.90 -4.81 3.00
N ALA A 18 9.63 -5.08 3.31
CA ALA A 18 9.23 -6.11 4.28
C ALA A 18 8.83 -7.46 3.63
N HIS A 19 8.12 -7.41 2.50
CA HIS A 19 7.51 -8.55 1.81
C HIS A 19 7.66 -8.41 0.29
N PRO A 20 8.85 -8.70 -0.27
CA PRO A 20 9.15 -8.50 -1.69
C PRO A 20 8.24 -9.35 -2.61
N GLU A 21 7.87 -10.57 -2.22
CA GLU A 21 6.95 -11.41 -2.99
C GLU A 21 5.54 -10.79 -3.12
N ALA A 22 5.04 -10.17 -2.05
CA ALA A 22 3.76 -9.49 -2.08
C ALA A 22 3.82 -8.25 -2.97
N ALA A 23 4.91 -7.47 -2.90
CA ALA A 23 5.12 -6.33 -3.79
C ALA A 23 5.20 -6.74 -5.26
N ALA A 24 5.85 -7.87 -5.57
CA ALA A 24 5.91 -8.41 -6.93
C ALA A 24 4.51 -8.75 -7.47
N TRP A 25 3.68 -9.41 -6.66
CA TRP A 25 2.29 -9.71 -7.02
C TRP A 25 1.50 -8.45 -7.39
N TRP A 26 1.61 -7.39 -6.58
CA TRP A 26 0.95 -6.11 -6.88
C TRP A 26 1.42 -5.51 -8.21
N ARG A 27 2.72 -5.53 -8.47
CA ARG A 27 3.30 -5.00 -9.71
C ARG A 27 2.87 -5.79 -10.94
N GLU A 28 2.75 -7.11 -10.84
CA GLU A 28 2.33 -7.98 -11.94
C GLU A 28 0.84 -7.86 -12.25
N HIS A 29 -0.01 -7.96 -11.24
CA HIS A 29 -1.46 -8.10 -11.46
C HIS A 29 -2.19 -6.75 -11.52
N THR A 30 -1.65 -5.72 -10.90
CA THR A 30 -2.34 -4.43 -10.74
C THR A 30 -1.52 -3.18 -11.12
N PRO A 31 -0.69 -3.21 -12.18
CA PRO A 31 0.20 -2.08 -12.52
C PRO A 31 -0.57 -0.77 -12.78
N ARG A 32 -1.83 -0.86 -13.24
CA ARG A 32 -2.73 0.28 -13.49
C ARG A 32 -3.02 1.13 -12.25
N PHE A 33 -2.89 0.57 -11.05
CA PHE A 33 -3.06 1.30 -9.78
C PHE A 33 -1.74 1.89 -9.28
N LEU A 34 -0.59 1.44 -9.78
CA LEU A 34 0.74 1.88 -9.35
C LEU A 34 1.31 3.02 -10.21
N ASN A 35 0.44 3.77 -10.88
CA ASN A 35 0.82 4.88 -11.78
C ASN A 35 1.08 6.21 -11.05
N GLY A 36 1.12 6.20 -9.71
CA GLY A 36 1.30 7.40 -8.89
C GLY A 36 0.08 8.31 -8.76
N LYS A 37 -1.06 8.00 -9.40
CA LYS A 37 -2.30 8.79 -9.34
C LYS A 37 -3.39 8.16 -8.47
N ARG A 38 -3.12 6.99 -7.88
CA ARG A 38 -4.07 6.26 -7.02
C ARG A 38 -3.51 6.17 -5.61
N PHE A 39 -4.41 5.99 -4.66
CA PHE A 39 -4.12 5.92 -3.24
C PHE A 39 -4.78 4.68 -2.66
N PHE A 40 -4.08 4.02 -1.75
CA PHE A 40 -4.71 3.09 -0.82
C PHE A 40 -5.21 3.87 0.39
N VAL A 41 -6.24 3.31 1.02
CA VAL A 41 -6.73 3.78 2.31
C VAL A 41 -6.35 2.72 3.32
N PHE A 42 -5.46 3.07 4.23
CA PHE A 42 -5.16 2.24 5.40
C PHE A 42 -6.08 2.66 6.53
N ASP A 43 -6.73 1.68 7.16
CA ASP A 43 -7.64 1.93 8.26
C ASP A 43 -6.88 2.49 9.48
N ALA A 44 -7.37 3.59 10.05
CA ALA A 44 -6.66 4.29 11.11
C ALA A 44 -6.59 3.44 12.38
N ASP A 45 -7.68 2.78 12.77
CA ASP A 45 -7.73 1.94 13.98
C ASP A 45 -6.74 0.77 13.86
N ALA A 46 -6.62 0.17 12.67
CA ALA A 46 -5.63 -0.88 12.39
C ALA A 46 -4.17 -0.38 12.40
N CYS A 47 -3.91 0.86 11.99
CA CYS A 47 -2.55 1.42 11.94
C CYS A 47 -2.08 1.99 13.29
N GLU A 48 -3.01 2.50 14.10
CA GLU A 48 -2.74 3.08 15.42
C GLU A 48 -2.78 2.04 16.55
N LEU A 49 -3.09 0.78 16.21
CA LEU A 49 -2.93 -0.36 17.10
C LEU A 49 -1.44 -0.52 17.46
N GLU A 50 -1.01 0.20 18.49
CA GLU A 50 0.17 -0.14 19.28
C GLU A 50 -0.16 -1.43 20.05
N LEU A 51 0.54 -2.52 19.72
CA LEU A 51 0.63 -3.72 20.56
C LEU A 51 1.47 -3.45 21.80
#